data_AF-A0A7Y3LQQ9-F1
#
_entry.id   AF-A0A7Y3LQQ9-F1
#
_cell.length_a   1.000
_cell.length_b   1.000
_cell.length_c   1.000
_cell.angle_alpha   90.00
_cell.angle_beta   90.00
_cell.angle_gamma   90.00
#
_symmetry.space_group_name_H-M   'P 1'
#
loop_
_entity.id
_entity.type
_entity.pdbx_description
1 polymer ?
#
loop_
_entity_poly.entity_id
_entity_poly.type
_entity_poly.pdbx_seq_one_letter_code
_entity_poly.pdbx_strand_id
1 'polypeptide(L)' 'AEPVAPPPHAHHLAQAIRGAHLVEIPGMGHALPPQVHAPLAEAILEHTAKARSERG' A
#
# COMPACT_ATOMS: atom_id res chain seq x y z
N ALA A 1 -12.82 5.66 6.75
CA ALA A 1 -12.15 6.67 5.89
C ALA A 1 -10.85 7.08 6.58
N GLU A 2 -9.82 7.45 5.80
CA GLU A 2 -8.52 7.93 6.31
C GLU A 2 -8.62 9.44 6.67
N PRO A 3 -8.47 9.83 7.95
CA PRO A 3 -8.65 11.20 8.39
C PRO A 3 -7.38 12.06 8.34
N VAL A 4 -6.18 11.47 8.36
CA VAL A 4 -4.90 12.22 8.38
C VAL A 4 -4.40 12.48 6.97
N ALA A 5 -4.48 11.47 6.10
CA ALA A 5 -4.05 11.56 4.71
C ALA A 5 -5.14 11.08 3.74
N PRO A 6 -6.30 11.78 3.66
CA PRO A 6 -7.38 11.39 2.75
C PRO A 6 -6.91 11.43 1.28
N PRO A 7 -7.64 10.81 0.33
CA PRO A 7 -7.40 11.08 -1.09
C PRO A 7 -7.37 12.59 -1.37
N PRO A 8 -6.44 13.11 -2.20
CA PRO A 8 -5.58 12.38 -3.14
C PRO A 8 -4.13 12.12 -2.68
N HIS A 9 -3.80 12.21 -1.38
CA HIS A 9 -2.41 12.17 -0.91
C HIS A 9 -1.60 10.96 -1.42
N ALA A 10 -2.16 9.75 -1.36
CA ALA A 10 -1.48 8.54 -1.83
C ALA A 10 -1.22 8.54 -3.35
N HIS A 11 -2.14 9.12 -4.13
CA HIS A 11 -1.97 9.26 -5.59
C HIS A 11 -0.83 10.23 -5.92
N HIS A 12 -0.73 11.33 -5.17
CA HIS A 12 0.38 12.28 -5.33
C HIS A 12 1.73 11.63 -5.06
N LEU A 13 1.85 10.83 -3.99
CA LEU A 13 3.09 10.10 -3.68
C LEU A 13 3.48 9.10 -4.77
N ALA A 14 2.51 8.36 -5.31
CA ALA A 14 2.76 7.42 -6.41
C ALA A 14 3.28 8.11 -7.69
N GLN A 15 2.88 9.37 -7.92
CA GLN A 15 3.39 10.17 -9.03
C GLN A 15 4.81 10.72 -8.76
N ALA A 16 5.09 11.12 -7.52
CA ALA A 16 6.36 11.74 -7.15
C ALA A 16 7.52 10.73 -7.00
N ILE A 17 7.22 9.46 -6.70
CA ILE A 17 8.23 8.43 -6.43
C ILE A 17 8.37 7.51 -7.64
N ARG A 18 9.57 7.49 -8.24
CA ARG A 18 9.87 6.57 -9.36
C ARG A 18 9.77 5.12 -8.90
N GLY A 19 8.98 4.32 -9.60
CA GLY A 19 8.78 2.90 -9.29
C GLY A 19 7.79 2.64 -8.15
N ALA A 20 7.08 3.65 -7.66
CA ALA A 20 6.02 3.44 -6.70
C ALA A 20 4.79 2.77 -7.33
N HIS A 21 4.13 1.93 -6.52
CA HIS A 21 2.87 1.29 -6.86
C HIS A 21 1.85 1.61 -5.77
N LEU A 22 0.63 1.97 -6.17
CA LEU A 22 -0.47 2.27 -5.26
C LEU A 22 -1.41 1.06 -5.18
N VAL A 23 -1.76 0.64 -3.96
CA VAL A 23 -2.74 -0.41 -3.67
C VAL A 23 -3.76 0.15 -2.69
N GLU A 24 -5.05 0.03 -3.01
CA GLU A 24 -6.13 0.39 -2.10
C GLU A 24 -6.56 -0.85 -1.30
N ILE A 25 -6.67 -0.71 0.03
CA ILE A 25 -7.16 -1.78 0.91
C ILE A 25 -8.58 -1.41 1.39
N PRO A 26 -9.63 -2.10 0.91
CA PRO A 26 -11.00 -1.80 1.29
C PRO A 26 -11.22 -1.86 2.80
N GLY A 27 -11.90 -0.85 3.34
CA GLY A 27 -12.17 -0.75 4.78
C GLY A 27 -11.02 -0.22 5.64
N MET A 28 -9.85 0.04 5.05
CA MET A 28 -8.73 0.66 5.75
C MET A 28 -8.96 2.17 5.97
N GLY A 29 -8.65 2.63 7.18
CA GLY A 29 -8.51 4.05 7.53
C GLY A 29 -7.20 4.22 8.29
N HIS A 30 -7.20 5.02 9.36
CA HIS A 30 -5.96 5.29 10.11
C HIS A 30 -5.46 4.14 10.99
N ALA A 31 -6.32 3.17 11.26
CA ALA A 31 -6.03 2.04 12.12
C ALA A 31 -5.95 0.74 11.31
N LEU A 32 -5.32 -0.27 11.91
CA LEU A 32 -5.13 -1.60 11.32
C LEU A 32 -6.00 -2.65 12.05
N PRO A 33 -7.34 -2.64 11.86
CA PRO A 33 -8.19 -3.66 12.45
C PRO A 33 -7.94 -5.04 11.78
N PRO A 34 -8.27 -6.17 12.45
CA PRO A 34 -7.92 -7.51 11.94
C PRO A 34 -8.36 -7.81 10.51
N GLN A 35 -9.47 -7.24 10.06
CA GLN A 35 -10.03 -7.45 8.72
C GLN A 35 -9.11 -6.97 7.61
N VAL A 36 -8.23 -5.99 7.88
CA VAL A 36 -7.29 -5.49 6.87
C VAL A 36 -5.94 -6.20 6.91
N HIS A 37 -5.68 -7.06 7.90
CA HIS A 37 -4.36 -7.69 8.08
C HIS A 37 -3.99 -8.59 6.92
N ALA A 38 -4.91 -9.47 6.50
CA ALA A 38 -4.68 -10.39 5.39
C ALA A 38 -4.40 -9.65 4.06
N PRO A 39 -5.27 -8.76 3.56
CA PRO A 39 -5.01 -8.07 2.29
C PRO A 39 -3.81 -7.12 2.37
N LEU A 40 -3.53 -6.51 3.53
CA LEU A 40 -2.33 -5.68 3.69
C LEU A 40 -1.04 -6.53 3.66
N ALA A 41 -1.01 -7.66 4.38
CA ALA A 41 0.14 -8.53 4.42
C ALA A 41 0.45 -9.13 3.03
N GLU A 42 -0.58 -9.52 2.29
CA GLU A 42 -0.45 -10.01 0.91
C GLU A 42 0.22 -8.97 0.01
N ALA A 43 -0.27 -7.72 0.00
CA ALA A 43 0.30 -6.64 -0.80
C ALA A 43 1.79 -6.39 -0.48
N ILE A 44 2.18 -6.45 0.80
CA ILE A 44 3.58 -6.29 1.23
C ILE A 44 4.44 -7.46 0.76
N LEU A 45 3.95 -8.70 0.95
CA LEU A 45 4.67 -9.91 0.57
C LEU A 45 4.91 -9.95 -0.94
N GLU A 46 3.89 -9.63 -1.76
CA GLU A 46 4.03 -9.54 -3.21
C GLU A 46 5.08 -8.52 -3.64
N HIS A 47 5.07 -7.33 -3.04
CA HIS A 47 6.04 -6.28 -3.37
C HIS A 47 7.48 -6.72 -3.03
N THR A 48 7.69 -7.30 -1.85
CA THR A 48 9.03 -7.74 -1.44
C THR A 48 9.54 -8.95 -2.22
N ALA A 49 8.64 -9.84 -2.67
CA ALA A 49 8.99 -10.95 -3.55
C ALA A 49 9.47 -10.43 -4.92
N LYS A 50 8.73 -9.52 -5.55
CA LYS A 50 9.12 -8.89 -6.83
C LYS A 50 10.49 -8.23 -6.72
N ALA A 51 10.69 -7.40 -5.69
CA ALA A 51 11.96 -6.72 -5.46
C ALA A 51 13.12 -7.70 -5.22
N ARG A 52 12.87 -8.88 -4.64
CA ARG A 52 13.89 -9.92 -4.47
C ARG A 52 14.27 -10.54 -5.81
N SER A 53 13.29 -10.85 -6.65
CA SER A 53 13.51 -11.43 -7.98
C SER A 53 14.27 -10.49 -8.92
N GLU A 54 14.05 -9.18 -8.82
CA GLU A 54 14.74 -8.17 -9.65
C GLU A 54 16.22 -7.95 -9.28
N ARG A 55 16.64 -8.41 -8.09
CA ARG A 55 18.03 -8.28 -7.60
C ARG A 55 18.91 -9.51 -7.88
N GLY A 56 18.33 -10.62 -8.31
CA GLY A 56 19.04 -11.86 -8.64
C GLY A 56 19.39 -11.91 -10.12
#